data_AF-A0A1C6F1P1-F1
#
_entry.id   AF-A0A1C6F1P1-F1
#
_cell.length_a   1.000
_cell.length_b   1.000
_cell.length_c   1.000
_cell.angle_alpha   90.00
_cell.angle_beta   90.00
_cell.angle_gamma   90.00
#
_symmetry.space_group_name_H-M   'P 1'
#
loop_
_entity.id
_entity.type
_entity.pdbx_description
1 polymer ?
#
loop_
_entity_poly.entity_id
_entity_poly.type
_entity_poly.pdbx_seq_one_letter_code
_entity_poly.pdbx_strand_id
1 'polypeptide(L)'
;MKTIKAIIILSVLTIFATTTYAAEVPRESAPCYATNGSIIMAENLIGDILTEVQNGLGYADARAKSNVIIFNAWLNGQTCGYSYSELVDIANNAIWQYRDMYLRPDFYINNIERVQTIIAPVIEDYKSGKITYTEAEFNARIAIYQSVNPVFNPDVEFAKDICYRDIPSVDSGLFIIARKLLLESK
;
A
#
# COMPACT_ATOMS: atom_id res chain seq x y z
N MET A 1 12.33 68.88 9.04
CA MET A 1 12.19 67.80 10.02
C MET A 1 11.29 66.73 9.44
N LYS A 2 11.83 65.56 9.08
CA LYS A 2 11.06 64.44 8.52
C LYS A 2 10.66 63.50 9.66
N THR A 3 9.37 63.36 9.94
CA THR A 3 8.82 62.41 10.90
C THR A 3 8.73 61.03 10.24
N ILE A 4 9.64 60.12 10.59
CA ILE A 4 9.58 58.72 10.18
C ILE A 4 8.62 58.01 11.15
N LYS A 5 7.44 57.62 10.66
CA LYS A 5 6.54 56.71 11.39
C LYS A 5 7.04 55.28 11.15
N ALA A 6 7.59 54.65 12.18
CA ALA A 6 7.93 53.23 12.14
C ALA A 6 6.63 52.40 12.23
N ILE A 7 6.39 51.55 11.23
CA ILE A 7 5.33 50.54 11.25
C ILE A 7 6.01 49.21 11.60
N ILE A 8 5.71 48.67 12.78
CA ILE A 8 6.15 47.34 13.20
C ILE A 8 5.07 46.35 12.75
N ILE A 9 5.37 45.50 11.77
CA ILE A 9 4.50 44.41 11.36
C ILE A 9 4.88 43.19 12.21
N LEU A 10 4.02 42.85 13.16
CA LEU A 10 4.13 41.62 13.95
C LEU A 10 3.45 40.49 13.17
N SER A 11 4.22 39.68 12.46
CA SER A 11 3.73 38.47 11.79
C SER A 11 3.55 37.36 12.82
N VAL A 12 2.31 37.13 13.24
CA VAL A 12 1.92 35.97 14.07
C VAL A 12 1.91 34.72 13.19
N LEU A 13 2.92 33.87 13.35
CA LEU A 13 2.94 32.51 12.81
C LEU A 13 1.94 31.66 13.61
N THR A 14 0.72 31.51 13.11
CA THR A 14 -0.22 30.50 13.60
C THR A 14 0.25 29.13 13.13
N ILE A 15 0.93 28.39 14.00
CA ILE A 15 1.15 26.96 13.82
C ILE A 15 -0.21 26.29 14.05
N PHE A 16 -0.88 25.88 12.98
CA PHE A 16 -2.01 24.97 13.10
C PHE A 16 -1.44 23.63 13.56
N ALA A 17 -1.72 23.24 14.81
CA ALA A 17 -1.53 21.88 15.24
C ALA A 17 -2.56 21.02 14.48
N THR A 18 -2.16 20.49 13.32
CA THR A 18 -2.89 19.38 12.71
C THR A 18 -2.75 18.21 13.67
N THR A 19 -3.84 17.74 14.25
CA THR A 19 -3.87 16.41 14.86
C THR A 19 -3.56 15.42 13.74
N THR A 20 -2.32 14.96 13.66
CA THR A 20 -1.93 13.94 12.69
C THR A 20 -2.57 12.64 13.16
N TYR A 21 -3.63 12.21 12.48
CA TYR A 21 -4.11 10.85 12.64
C TYR A 21 -2.97 9.90 12.26
N ALA A 22 -2.77 8.85 13.06
CA ALA A 22 -1.78 7.84 12.75
C ALA A 22 -2.05 7.27 11.36
N ALA A 23 -1.00 7.06 10.57
CA ALA A 23 -1.15 6.59 9.20
C ALA A 23 -1.86 5.22 9.15
N GLU A 24 -2.82 5.09 8.24
CA GLU A 24 -3.61 3.86 8.04
C GLU A 24 -2.85 2.84 7.21
N VAL A 25 -3.24 1.57 7.28
CA VAL A 25 -2.69 0.50 6.45
C VAL A 25 -3.34 0.60 5.07
N PRO A 26 -2.57 0.73 3.98
CA PRO A 26 -3.12 0.72 2.64
C PRO A 26 -3.85 -0.60 2.38
N ARG A 27 -5.14 -0.55 2.01
CA ARG A 27 -5.95 -1.77 1.85
C ARG A 27 -5.42 -2.62 0.69
N GLU A 28 -4.83 -1.99 -0.32
CA GLU A 28 -4.12 -2.63 -1.42
C GLU A 28 -2.81 -3.31 -1.02
N SER A 29 -2.24 -3.03 0.16
CA SER A 29 -1.08 -3.76 0.70
C SER A 29 -1.46 -5.02 1.46
N ALA A 30 -2.72 -5.16 1.88
CA ALA A 30 -3.14 -6.23 2.76
C ALA A 30 -2.98 -7.63 2.09
N PRO A 31 -2.57 -8.68 2.82
CA PRO A 31 -2.63 -10.05 2.31
C PRO A 31 -4.06 -10.45 1.91
N CYS A 32 -4.22 -11.34 0.92
CA CYS A 32 -5.53 -11.76 0.42
C CYS A 32 -6.39 -12.49 1.45
N TYR A 33 -5.76 -13.05 2.49
CA TYR A 33 -6.44 -13.72 3.60
C TYR A 33 -6.77 -12.78 4.78
N ALA A 34 -6.29 -11.53 4.75
CA ALA A 34 -6.48 -10.59 5.85
C ALA A 34 -7.93 -10.13 5.94
N THR A 35 -8.47 -10.13 7.16
CA THR A 35 -9.82 -9.62 7.42
C THR A 35 -9.76 -8.13 7.70
N ASN A 36 -10.87 -7.39 7.50
CA ASN A 36 -10.94 -5.99 7.90
C ASN A 36 -10.59 -5.79 9.38
N GLY A 37 -10.99 -6.72 10.25
CA GLY A 37 -10.67 -6.66 11.67
C GLY A 37 -9.18 -6.84 11.96
N SER A 38 -8.48 -7.74 11.27
CA SER A 38 -7.03 -7.89 11.45
C SER A 38 -6.24 -6.72 10.86
N ILE A 39 -6.72 -6.13 9.77
CA ILE A 39 -6.09 -4.90 9.24
C ILE A 39 -6.26 -3.75 10.23
N ILE A 40 -7.48 -3.52 10.75
CA ILE A 40 -7.72 -2.49 11.78
C ILE A 40 -6.90 -2.76 13.04
N MET A 41 -6.75 -4.02 13.45
CA MET A 41 -5.90 -4.38 14.59
C MET A 41 -4.44 -4.01 14.33
N ALA A 42 -3.92 -4.30 13.13
CA ALA A 42 -2.56 -3.91 12.75
C ALA A 42 -2.41 -2.38 12.71
N GLU A 43 -3.37 -1.66 12.10
CA GLU A 43 -3.41 -0.19 12.05
C GLU A 43 -3.27 0.44 13.44
N ASN A 44 -4.06 -0.05 14.40
CA ASN A 44 -4.01 0.42 15.78
C ASN A 44 -2.66 0.18 16.46
N LEU A 45 -1.92 -0.87 16.08
CA LEU A 45 -0.62 -1.20 16.67
C LEU A 45 0.55 -0.46 16.02
N ILE A 46 0.48 -0.19 14.72
CA ILE A 46 1.64 0.26 13.94
C ILE A 46 1.47 1.62 13.25
N GLY A 47 0.34 2.31 13.39
CA GLY A 47 0.11 3.59 12.70
C GLY A 47 1.16 4.67 12.98
N ASP A 48 1.71 4.71 14.20
CA ASP A 48 2.84 5.60 14.53
C ASP A 48 4.10 5.22 13.75
N ILE A 49 4.38 3.93 13.59
CA ILE A 49 5.51 3.44 12.79
C ILE A 49 5.32 3.78 11.31
N LEU A 50 4.10 3.69 10.79
CA LEU A 50 3.80 4.09 9.41
C LEU A 50 4.05 5.58 9.20
N THR A 51 3.71 6.41 10.18
CA THR A 51 4.03 7.84 10.19
C THR A 51 5.54 8.08 10.19
N GLU A 52 6.31 7.31 10.96
CA GLU A 52 7.77 7.39 10.93
C GLU A 52 8.35 6.98 9.56
N VAL A 53 7.79 5.96 8.90
CA VAL A 53 8.21 5.51 7.56
C VAL A 53 7.95 6.59 6.51
N GLN A 54 6.80 7.25 6.55
CA GLN A 54 6.50 8.40 5.69
C GLN A 54 7.51 9.54 5.87
N ASN A 55 8.05 9.67 7.09
CA ASN A 55 9.07 10.66 7.45
C ASN A 55 10.51 10.15 7.27
N GLY A 56 10.70 9.02 6.57
CA GLY A 56 12.02 8.55 6.14
C GLY A 56 12.64 7.42 6.98
N LEU A 57 11.90 6.82 7.92
CA LEU A 57 12.39 5.64 8.64
C LEU A 57 12.68 4.47 7.68
N GLY A 58 13.86 3.84 7.83
CA GLY A 58 14.28 2.72 7.01
C GLY A 58 13.43 1.46 7.21
N TYR A 59 13.32 0.62 6.17
CA TYR A 59 12.50 -0.60 6.21
C TYR A 59 12.87 -1.53 7.37
N ALA A 60 14.17 -1.81 7.55
CA ALA A 60 14.64 -2.75 8.56
C ALA A 60 14.30 -2.26 9.99
N ASP A 61 14.48 -0.97 10.24
CA ASP A 61 14.20 -0.36 11.55
C ASP A 61 12.70 -0.31 11.81
N ALA A 62 11.91 0.10 10.82
CA ALA A 62 10.45 0.10 10.91
C ALA A 62 9.90 -1.29 11.21
N ARG A 63 10.41 -2.32 10.51
CA ARG A 63 10.05 -3.72 10.73
C ARG A 63 10.41 -4.21 12.13
N ALA A 64 11.60 -3.85 12.61
CA ALA A 64 12.04 -4.24 13.95
C ALA A 64 11.14 -3.62 15.02
N LYS A 65 10.85 -2.31 14.92
CA LYS A 65 9.95 -1.61 15.84
C LYS A 65 8.53 -2.19 15.80
N SER A 66 7.94 -2.35 14.61
CA SER A 66 6.58 -2.90 14.47
C SER A 66 6.47 -4.30 15.05
N ASN A 67 7.45 -5.17 14.78
CA ASN A 67 7.42 -6.54 15.27
C ASN A 67 7.50 -6.62 16.80
N VAL A 68 8.30 -5.76 17.46
CA VAL A 68 8.35 -5.69 18.92
C VAL A 68 6.99 -5.27 19.49
N ILE A 69 6.34 -4.27 18.89
CA ILE A 69 5.01 -3.82 19.32
C ILE A 69 3.98 -4.94 19.18
N ILE A 70 3.91 -5.57 18.00
CA ILE A 70 2.94 -6.64 17.72
C ILE A 70 3.21 -7.86 18.60
N PHE A 71 4.48 -8.22 18.82
CA PHE A 71 4.85 -9.35 19.68
C PHE A 71 4.40 -9.12 21.11
N ASN A 72 4.66 -7.93 21.67
CA ASN A 72 4.23 -7.58 23.01
C ASN A 72 2.69 -7.54 23.12
N ALA A 73 2.00 -6.99 22.12
CA ALA A 73 0.54 -6.98 22.09
C ALA A 73 -0.02 -8.42 22.07
N TRP A 74 0.57 -9.30 21.26
CA TRP A 74 0.17 -10.71 21.19
C TRP A 74 0.42 -11.43 22.52
N LEU A 75 1.59 -11.25 23.11
CA LEU A 75 1.98 -11.87 24.39
C LEU A 75 1.07 -11.43 25.55
N ASN A 76 0.56 -10.20 25.48
CA ASN A 76 -0.39 -9.64 26.45
C ASN A 76 -1.87 -9.86 26.10
N GLY A 77 -2.19 -10.63 25.05
CA GLY A 77 -3.58 -10.92 24.66
C GLY A 77 -4.35 -9.72 24.09
N GLN A 78 -3.65 -8.71 23.58
CA GLN A 78 -4.22 -7.45 23.07
C GLN A 78 -4.50 -7.47 21.56
N THR A 79 -4.35 -8.63 20.90
CA THR A 79 -4.55 -8.77 19.45
C THR A 79 -5.95 -9.23 19.06
N CYS A 80 -6.92 -9.22 20.00
CA CYS A 80 -8.30 -9.65 19.74
C CYS A 80 -8.41 -11.07 19.13
N GLY A 81 -7.47 -11.95 19.46
CA GLY A 81 -7.41 -13.33 18.93
C GLY A 81 -6.66 -13.48 17.61
N TYR A 82 -6.23 -12.39 16.96
CA TYR A 82 -5.40 -12.46 15.76
C TYR A 82 -3.98 -12.93 16.08
N SER A 83 -3.42 -13.72 15.17
CA SER A 83 -2.08 -14.30 15.34
C SER A 83 -0.98 -13.25 15.14
N TYR A 84 0.15 -13.45 15.82
CA TYR A 84 1.34 -12.63 15.62
C TYR A 84 1.76 -12.59 14.14
N SER A 85 1.79 -13.74 13.46
CA SER A 85 2.19 -13.84 12.06
C SER A 85 1.27 -13.05 11.12
N GLU A 86 -0.04 -13.14 11.32
CA GLU A 86 -1.03 -12.42 10.50
C GLU A 86 -0.83 -10.91 10.60
N LEU A 87 -0.70 -10.38 11.82
CA LEU A 87 -0.51 -8.94 12.04
C LEU A 87 0.84 -8.45 11.53
N VAL A 88 1.90 -9.27 11.65
CA VAL A 88 3.23 -8.96 11.11
C VAL A 88 3.22 -8.93 9.59
N ASP A 89 2.51 -9.83 8.92
CA ASP A 89 2.42 -9.82 7.46
C ASP A 89 1.70 -8.56 6.95
N ILE A 90 0.61 -8.16 7.60
CA ILE A 90 -0.10 -6.91 7.31
C ILE A 90 0.83 -5.70 7.51
N ALA A 91 1.50 -5.63 8.67
CA ALA A 91 2.39 -4.53 9.02
C ALA A 91 3.56 -4.40 8.04
N ASN A 92 4.21 -5.51 7.70
CA ASN A 92 5.38 -5.51 6.81
C ASN A 92 5.02 -5.05 5.39
N ASN A 93 3.86 -5.45 4.88
CA ASN A 93 3.40 -5.02 3.57
C ASN A 93 3.08 -3.52 3.54
N ALA A 94 2.43 -3.02 4.60
CA ALA A 94 2.13 -1.59 4.74
C ALA A 94 3.41 -0.75 4.80
N ILE A 95 4.37 -1.16 5.65
CA ILE A 95 5.69 -0.51 5.77
C ILE A 95 6.42 -0.51 4.42
N TRP A 96 6.39 -1.64 3.69
CA TRP A 96 7.00 -1.73 2.38
C TRP A 96 6.38 -0.74 1.39
N GLN A 97 5.05 -0.68 1.32
CA GLN A 97 4.36 0.21 0.40
C GLN A 97 4.60 1.68 0.74
N TYR A 98 4.49 2.09 2.01
CA TYR A 98 4.77 3.47 2.40
C TYR A 98 6.21 3.87 2.05
N ARG A 99 7.17 2.96 2.30
CA ARG A 99 8.55 3.19 1.92
C ARG A 99 8.70 3.38 0.41
N ASP A 100 8.09 2.50 -0.37
CA ASP A 100 8.21 2.52 -1.81
C ASP A 100 7.60 3.80 -2.41
N MET A 101 6.45 4.21 -1.90
CA MET A 101 5.77 5.44 -2.31
C MET A 101 6.54 6.71 -1.93
N TYR A 102 7.17 6.77 -0.76
CA TYR A 102 8.00 7.92 -0.39
C TYR A 102 9.30 7.97 -1.21
N LEU A 103 9.93 6.82 -1.50
CA LEU A 103 11.17 6.76 -2.26
C LEU A 103 10.97 7.00 -3.77
N ARG A 104 9.82 6.60 -4.31
CA ARG A 104 9.54 6.63 -5.75
C ARG A 104 8.17 7.28 -6.06
N PRO A 105 7.87 8.49 -5.57
CA PRO A 105 6.54 9.09 -5.72
C PRO A 105 6.14 9.27 -7.19
N ASP A 106 7.09 9.68 -8.04
CA ASP A 106 6.87 9.85 -9.48
C ASP A 106 6.51 8.54 -10.19
N PHE A 107 7.02 7.40 -9.72
CA PHE A 107 6.66 6.10 -10.29
C PHE A 107 5.16 5.85 -10.14
N TYR A 108 4.60 6.09 -8.96
CA TYR A 108 3.19 5.88 -8.69
C TYR A 108 2.34 6.87 -9.47
N ILE A 109 2.67 8.17 -9.44
CA ILE A 109 1.94 9.22 -10.14
C ILE A 109 1.88 8.93 -11.65
N ASN A 110 3.02 8.59 -12.26
CA ASN A 110 3.10 8.42 -13.71
C ASN A 110 2.49 7.11 -14.23
N ASN A 111 2.24 6.11 -13.36
CA ASN A 111 1.73 4.82 -13.79
C ASN A 111 0.24 4.59 -13.48
N ILE A 112 -0.45 5.48 -12.75
CA ILE A 112 -1.88 5.34 -12.46
C ILE A 112 -2.70 5.22 -13.75
N GLU A 113 -2.61 6.20 -14.66
CA GLU A 113 -3.38 6.22 -15.91
C GLU A 113 -3.02 5.04 -16.84
N ARG A 114 -1.73 4.69 -16.88
CA ARG A 114 -1.25 3.55 -17.66
C ARG A 114 -1.86 2.25 -17.16
N VAL A 115 -1.80 1.99 -15.85
CA VAL A 115 -2.36 0.77 -15.27
C VAL A 115 -3.87 0.76 -15.43
N GLN A 116 -4.54 1.88 -15.19
CA GLN A 116 -5.99 2.01 -15.40
C GLN A 116 -6.40 1.64 -16.82
N THR A 117 -5.62 2.05 -17.83
CA THR A 117 -5.86 1.68 -19.24
C THR A 117 -5.66 0.19 -19.47
N ILE A 118 -4.59 -0.40 -18.93
CA ILE A 118 -4.28 -1.85 -19.06
C ILE A 118 -5.42 -2.71 -18.48
N ILE A 119 -5.95 -2.32 -17.32
CA ILE A 119 -6.93 -3.13 -16.58
C ILE A 119 -8.38 -2.65 -16.76
N ALA A 120 -8.66 -1.71 -17.67
CA ALA A 120 -9.99 -1.15 -17.86
C ALA A 120 -11.08 -2.22 -18.08
N PRO A 121 -10.88 -3.26 -18.92
CA PRO A 121 -11.86 -4.34 -19.07
C PRO A 121 -12.10 -5.12 -17.76
N VAL A 122 -11.06 -5.33 -16.96
CA VAL A 122 -11.15 -6.02 -15.66
C VAL A 122 -11.94 -5.19 -14.66
N ILE A 123 -11.74 -3.87 -14.64
CA ILE A 123 -12.52 -2.94 -13.81
C ILE A 123 -14.00 -2.98 -14.20
N GLU A 124 -14.34 -3.01 -15.49
CA GLU A 124 -15.73 -3.07 -15.96
C GLU A 124 -16.42 -4.39 -15.54
N ASP A 125 -15.74 -5.51 -15.75
CA ASP A 125 -16.22 -6.83 -15.33
C ASP A 125 -16.40 -6.90 -13.79
N TYR A 126 -15.50 -6.28 -13.02
CA TYR A 126 -15.61 -6.23 -11.56
C TYR A 126 -16.76 -5.32 -11.10
N LYS A 127 -16.89 -4.12 -11.69
CA LYS A 127 -17.98 -3.16 -11.41
C LYS A 127 -19.36 -3.73 -11.69
N SER A 128 -19.50 -4.47 -12.78
CA SER A 128 -20.76 -5.13 -13.15
C SER A 128 -21.11 -6.34 -12.29
N GLY A 129 -20.19 -6.79 -11.42
CA GLY A 129 -20.37 -7.97 -10.58
C GLY A 129 -20.21 -9.31 -11.34
N LYS A 130 -19.70 -9.27 -12.58
CA LYS A 130 -19.43 -10.47 -13.38
C LYS A 130 -18.29 -11.31 -12.80
N ILE A 131 -17.32 -10.66 -12.16
CA ILE A 131 -16.20 -11.32 -11.48
C ILE A 131 -16.09 -10.85 -10.02
N THR A 132 -15.57 -11.72 -9.17
CA THR A 132 -15.22 -11.43 -7.77
C THR A 132 -13.97 -10.55 -7.68
N TYR A 133 -13.69 -9.99 -6.49
CA TYR A 133 -12.45 -9.23 -6.28
C TYR A 133 -11.20 -10.09 -6.50
N THR A 134 -11.22 -11.35 -6.06
CA THR A 134 -10.10 -12.29 -6.24
C THR A 134 -9.82 -12.54 -7.72
N GLU A 135 -10.86 -12.74 -8.52
CA GLU A 135 -10.73 -12.89 -9.97
C GLU A 135 -10.25 -11.59 -10.62
N ALA A 136 -10.74 -10.43 -10.19
CA ALA A 136 -10.30 -9.14 -10.68
C ALA A 136 -8.81 -8.88 -10.39
N GLU A 137 -8.33 -9.18 -9.18
CA GLU A 137 -6.91 -9.06 -8.82
C GLU A 137 -6.02 -9.96 -9.69
N PHE A 138 -6.44 -11.21 -9.89
CA PHE A 138 -5.72 -12.17 -10.72
C PHE A 138 -5.69 -11.74 -12.19
N ASN A 139 -6.84 -11.35 -12.74
CA ASN A 139 -6.96 -10.91 -14.13
C ASN A 139 -6.20 -9.61 -14.39
N ALA A 140 -6.19 -8.66 -13.45
CA ALA A 140 -5.39 -7.45 -13.53
C ALA A 140 -3.88 -7.76 -13.59
N ARG A 141 -3.42 -8.73 -12.78
CA ARG A 141 -2.03 -9.20 -12.81
C ARG A 141 -1.66 -9.79 -14.17
N ILE A 142 -2.54 -10.62 -14.74
CA ILE A 142 -2.34 -11.20 -16.07
C ILE A 142 -2.28 -10.10 -17.14
N ALA A 143 -3.21 -9.14 -17.12
CA ALA A 143 -3.25 -8.03 -18.07
C ALA A 143 -1.94 -7.20 -18.01
N ILE A 144 -1.39 -6.98 -16.82
CA ILE A 144 -0.11 -6.29 -16.67
C ILE A 144 1.04 -7.10 -17.26
N TYR A 145 1.13 -8.41 -17.01
CA TYR A 145 2.14 -9.25 -17.66
C TYR A 145 1.99 -9.24 -19.19
N GLN A 146 0.77 -9.32 -19.69
CA GLN A 146 0.46 -9.28 -21.12
C GLN A 146 0.75 -7.92 -21.77
N SER A 147 0.76 -6.82 -20.99
CA SER A 147 1.21 -5.52 -21.47
C SER A 147 2.70 -5.46 -21.82
N VAL A 148 3.50 -6.37 -21.26
CA VAL A 148 4.94 -6.53 -21.57
C VAL A 148 5.16 -7.65 -22.57
N ASN A 149 4.46 -8.77 -22.40
CA ASN A 149 4.54 -9.92 -23.29
C ASN A 149 3.12 -10.39 -23.67
N PRO A 150 2.58 -10.00 -24.85
CA PRO A 150 1.22 -10.34 -25.26
C PRO A 150 0.93 -11.85 -25.36
N VAL A 151 1.96 -12.70 -25.48
CA VAL A 151 1.81 -14.16 -25.54
C VAL A 151 1.91 -14.83 -24.16
N PHE A 152 2.09 -14.07 -23.08
CA PHE A 152 2.11 -14.61 -21.72
C PHE A 152 0.80 -15.35 -21.41
N ASN A 153 0.93 -16.63 -21.06
CA ASN A 153 -0.17 -17.48 -20.68
C ASN A 153 0.06 -18.03 -19.27
N PRO A 154 -0.72 -17.60 -18.26
CA PRO A 154 -0.55 -18.05 -16.88
C PRO A 154 -0.76 -19.56 -16.72
N ASP A 155 -1.64 -20.19 -17.50
CA ASP A 155 -1.91 -21.63 -17.39
C ASP A 155 -0.68 -22.46 -17.81
N VAL A 156 0.04 -21.97 -18.84
CA VAL A 156 1.27 -22.61 -19.31
C VAL A 156 2.41 -22.33 -18.34
N GLU A 157 2.62 -21.07 -17.96
CA GLU A 157 3.77 -20.69 -17.14
C GLU A 157 3.66 -21.20 -15.69
N PHE A 158 2.47 -21.24 -15.10
CA PHE A 158 2.31 -21.73 -13.73
C PHE A 158 2.28 -23.26 -13.64
N ALA A 159 2.06 -23.98 -14.75
CA ALA A 159 2.20 -25.43 -14.82
C ALA A 159 3.67 -25.89 -14.86
N LYS A 160 4.62 -25.01 -15.24
CA LYS A 160 6.05 -25.31 -15.21
C LYS A 160 6.61 -25.24 -13.78
N ASP A 161 7.70 -25.97 -13.54
CA ASP A 161 8.52 -25.79 -12.34
C ASP A 161 9.02 -24.35 -12.25
N ILE A 162 9.16 -23.85 -11.02
CA ILE A 162 9.50 -22.44 -10.73
C ILE A 162 10.76 -21.99 -11.48
N CYS A 163 11.77 -22.86 -11.64
CA CYS A 163 13.01 -22.56 -12.33
C CYS A 163 12.91 -22.45 -13.87
N TYR A 164 11.79 -22.86 -14.47
CA TYR A 164 11.57 -22.83 -15.92
C TYR A 164 10.46 -21.87 -16.36
N ARG A 165 9.87 -21.12 -15.43
CA ARG A 165 8.83 -20.15 -15.75
C ARG A 165 9.43 -18.94 -16.46
N ASP A 166 8.81 -18.54 -17.56
CA ASP A 166 9.14 -17.31 -18.28
C ASP A 166 8.15 -16.21 -17.88
N ILE A 167 8.30 -15.71 -16.66
CA ILE A 167 7.44 -14.64 -16.13
C ILE A 167 7.98 -13.29 -16.61
N PRO A 168 7.17 -12.46 -17.29
CA PRO A 168 7.61 -11.14 -17.72
C PRO A 168 8.06 -10.29 -16.53
N SER A 169 9.19 -9.60 -16.69
CA SER A 169 9.71 -8.70 -15.66
C SER A 169 8.83 -7.45 -15.56
N VAL A 170 8.17 -7.30 -14.43
CA VAL A 170 7.22 -6.22 -14.13
C VAL A 170 7.52 -5.67 -12.74
N ASP A 171 7.52 -4.35 -12.57
CA ASP A 171 7.68 -3.72 -11.26
C ASP A 171 6.45 -3.99 -10.38
N SER A 172 6.69 -4.44 -9.14
CA SER A 172 5.62 -4.78 -8.19
C SER A 172 4.68 -3.62 -7.89
N GLY A 173 5.13 -2.36 -8.01
CA GLY A 173 4.31 -1.18 -7.81
C GLY A 173 3.13 -1.10 -8.79
N LEU A 174 3.24 -1.68 -9.99
CA LEU A 174 2.12 -1.75 -10.93
C LEU A 174 0.97 -2.61 -10.40
N PHE A 175 1.28 -3.70 -9.68
CA PHE A 175 0.27 -4.54 -9.04
C PHE A 175 -0.40 -3.83 -7.86
N ILE A 176 0.35 -3.02 -7.11
CA ILE A 176 -0.19 -2.19 -6.02
C ILE A 176 -1.18 -1.17 -6.59
N ILE A 177 -0.79 -0.44 -7.65
CA ILE A 177 -1.67 0.51 -8.34
C ILE A 177 -2.94 -0.19 -8.85
N ALA A 178 -2.80 -1.38 -9.45
CA ALA A 178 -3.96 -2.14 -9.95
C ALA A 178 -4.94 -2.51 -8.84
N ARG A 179 -4.43 -3.00 -7.71
CA ARG A 179 -5.24 -3.34 -6.53
C ARG A 179 -5.96 -2.11 -5.97
N LYS A 180 -5.26 -0.97 -5.89
CA LYS A 180 -5.86 0.30 -5.47
C LYS A 180 -7.02 0.71 -6.39
N LEU A 181 -6.79 0.69 -7.71
CA LEU A 181 -7.83 1.03 -8.69
C LEU A 181 -9.04 0.09 -8.61
N LEU A 182 -8.83 -1.21 -8.37
CA LEU A 182 -9.92 -2.17 -8.18
C LEU A 182 -10.72 -1.89 -6.91
N LEU A 183 -10.05 -1.59 -5.80
CA LEU A 183 -10.71 -1.24 -4.53
C LEU A 183 -11.52 0.06 -4.64
N GLU A 184 -11.02 1.05 -5.38
CA GLU A 184 -11.72 2.33 -5.65
C GLU A 184 -12.82 2.19 -6.71
N SER A 185 -12.91 1.05 -7.39
CA SER A 185 -13.87 0.83 -8.47
C SER A 185 -15.25 0.36 -7.99
N LYS A 186 -15.40 -0.04 -6.73
CA LYS A 186 -16.66 -0.59 -6.22
C LYS A 186 -17.44 0.37 -5.34
#